data_AF-A0A2G9TAQ1-F1
#
_entry.id   AF-A0A2G9TAQ1-F1
#
_cell.length_a   1.000
_cell.length_b   1.000
_cell.length_c   1.000
_cell.angle_alpha   90.00
_cell.angle_beta   90.00
_cell.angle_gamma   90.00
#
_symmetry.space_group_name_H-M   'P 1'
#
loop_
_entity.id
_entity.type
_entity.pdbx_description
1 polymer ?
#
loop_
_entity_poly.entity_id
_entity_poly.type
_entity_poly.pdbx_seq_one_letter_code
_entity_poly.pdbx_strand_id
1 'polypeptide(L)'
;MIRSHTIVKDYGNIITFWFGPIPTVHILDFETAQEEMIVNGAAYADRYTPYALDVKREGRGTIFSSGDFWADHRRFTLRTLRDFALKNSIMEERIMDEVQYNFAKLEESMVHGEATINAGEFFDVLIGSVINRIIFSERFTK
;
A
#
# COMPACT_ATOMS: atom_id res chain seq x y z
N MET A 1 13.36 3.70 -22.30
CA MET A 1 12.87 2.66 -21.37
C MET A 1 13.79 1.44 -21.53
N ILE A 2 14.75 1.28 -20.61
CA ILE A 2 15.76 0.20 -20.67
C ILE A 2 15.10 -1.08 -20.15
N ARG A 3 15.07 -2.14 -20.97
CA ARG A 3 14.48 -3.43 -20.58
C ARG A 3 15.38 -4.10 -19.54
N SER A 4 14.82 -4.54 -18.41
CA SER A 4 15.58 -5.11 -17.28
C SER A 4 16.48 -6.30 -17.66
N HIS A 5 16.12 -7.03 -18.72
CA HIS A 5 16.86 -8.20 -19.19
C HIS A 5 18.25 -7.88 -19.76
N THR A 6 18.53 -6.64 -20.13
CA THR A 6 19.87 -6.24 -20.62
C THR A 6 20.80 -5.94 -19.46
N ILE A 7 20.29 -5.30 -18.39
CA ILE A 7 21.09 -4.88 -17.23
C ILE A 7 21.63 -6.08 -16.46
N VAL A 8 20.79 -7.11 -16.24
CA VAL A 8 21.21 -8.34 -15.55
C VAL A 8 22.33 -9.06 -16.31
N LYS A 9 22.31 -9.03 -17.65
CA LYS A 9 23.34 -9.67 -18.47
C LYS A 9 24.69 -8.96 -18.37
N ASP A 10 24.67 -7.63 -18.33
CA ASP A 10 25.88 -6.82 -18.39
C ASP A 10 26.52 -6.61 -16.99
N TYR A 11 25.70 -6.57 -15.93
CA TYR A 11 26.14 -6.19 -14.58
C TYR A 11 25.86 -7.25 -13.50
N GLY A 12 25.14 -8.32 -13.82
CA GLY A 12 24.76 -9.37 -12.88
C GLY A 12 23.50 -9.05 -12.08
N ASN A 13 23.21 -9.90 -11.09
CA ASN A 13 21.95 -9.86 -10.33
C ASN A 13 21.93 -8.82 -9.20
N ILE A 14 23.09 -8.32 -8.76
CA ILE A 14 23.19 -7.30 -7.70
C ILE A 14 23.90 -6.09 -8.30
N ILE A 15 23.21 -4.96 -8.31
CA ILE A 15 23.74 -3.71 -8.89
C ILE A 15 23.55 -2.54 -7.94
N THR A 16 24.41 -1.54 -8.06
CA THR A 16 24.27 -0.28 -7.32
C THR A 16 23.91 0.86 -8.26
N PHE A 17 22.76 1.50 -8.03
CA PHE A 17 22.37 2.74 -8.69
C PHE A 17 22.63 3.93 -7.79
N TRP A 18 23.24 4.98 -8.36
CA TRP A 18 23.46 6.25 -7.68
C TRP A 18 22.35 7.24 -8.04
N PHE A 19 21.49 7.54 -7.08
CA PHE A 19 20.52 8.63 -7.18
C PHE A 19 21.13 9.91 -6.63
N GLY A 20 21.90 10.61 -7.48
CA GLY A 20 22.71 11.73 -7.04
C GLY A 20 23.75 11.26 -6.00
N PRO A 21 23.76 11.80 -4.77
CA PRO A 21 24.69 11.36 -3.73
C PRO A 21 24.27 10.08 -3.00
N ILE A 22 23.10 9.50 -3.34
CA ILE A 22 22.51 8.38 -2.60
C ILE A 22 22.76 7.06 -3.36
N PRO A 23 23.66 6.19 -2.88
CA PRO A 23 23.82 4.86 -3.44
C PRO A 23 22.65 3.97 -3.01
N THR A 24 22.11 3.20 -3.96
CA THR A 24 21.03 2.23 -3.71
C THR A 24 21.42 0.89 -4.31
N VAL A 25 21.30 -0.17 -3.52
CA VAL A 25 21.58 -1.54 -3.97
C VAL A 25 20.28 -2.19 -4.41
N HIS A 26 20.28 -2.81 -5.59
CA HIS A 26 19.13 -3.46 -6.19
C HIS A 26 19.46 -4.93 -6.42
N ILE A 27 18.60 -5.80 -5.88
CA ILE A 27 18.64 -7.25 -6.08
C ILE A 27 17.64 -7.59 -7.18
N LEU A 28 18.12 -8.24 -8.24
CA LEU A 28 17.36 -8.49 -9.48
C LEU A 28 16.99 -9.97 -9.69
N ASP A 29 17.37 -10.84 -8.76
CA ASP A 29 17.03 -12.26 -8.75
C ASP A 29 16.22 -12.65 -7.51
N PHE A 30 15.38 -13.66 -7.65
CA PHE A 30 14.49 -14.10 -6.57
C PHE A 30 15.23 -14.81 -5.44
N GLU A 31 16.24 -15.63 -5.75
CA GLU A 31 16.97 -16.43 -4.76
C GLU A 31 17.68 -15.54 -3.75
N THR A 32 18.47 -14.58 -4.23
CA THR A 32 19.15 -13.59 -3.38
C THR A 32 18.14 -12.69 -2.67
N ALA A 33 17.05 -12.27 -3.34
CA ALA A 33 16.03 -11.44 -2.68
C ALA A 33 15.33 -12.19 -1.53
N GLN A 34 15.08 -13.49 -1.70
CA GLN A 34 14.51 -14.32 -0.66
C GLN A 34 15.49 -14.49 0.52
N GLU A 35 16.74 -14.81 0.24
CA GLU A 35 17.77 -14.97 1.27
C GLU A 35 17.95 -13.67 2.05
N GLU A 36 18.17 -12.55 1.37
CA GLU A 36 18.46 -11.28 2.04
C GLU A 36 17.23 -10.68 2.74
N MET A 37 16.06 -10.67 2.10
CA MET A 37 14.88 -10.00 2.67
C MET A 37 14.12 -10.85 3.69
N ILE A 38 14.26 -12.18 3.66
CA ILE A 38 13.55 -13.09 4.59
C ILE A 38 14.51 -13.66 5.63
N VAL A 39 15.59 -14.32 5.21
CA VAL A 39 16.53 -14.98 6.13
C VAL A 39 17.35 -13.94 6.88
N ASN A 40 17.93 -12.98 6.14
CA ASN A 40 18.70 -11.88 6.72
C ASN A 40 17.84 -10.63 6.98
N GLY A 41 16.51 -10.75 6.94
CA GLY A 41 15.59 -9.60 6.93
C GLY A 41 15.73 -8.64 8.13
N ALA A 42 16.27 -9.09 9.26
CA ALA A 42 16.56 -8.22 10.41
C ALA A 42 17.62 -7.15 10.09
N ALA A 43 18.58 -7.44 9.22
CA ALA A 43 19.59 -6.47 8.76
C ALA A 43 18.99 -5.38 7.86
N TYR A 44 17.82 -5.64 7.27
CA TYR A 44 17.12 -4.75 6.34
C TYR A 44 15.80 -4.24 6.92
N ALA A 45 15.66 -4.24 8.25
CA ALA A 45 14.43 -3.81 8.93
C ALA A 45 14.19 -2.29 8.82
N ASP A 46 15.28 -1.52 8.79
CA ASP A 46 15.24 -0.06 8.66
C ASP A 46 14.92 0.36 7.22
N ARG A 47 14.28 1.53 7.11
CA ARG A 47 13.76 2.03 5.84
C ARG A 47 14.47 3.32 5.46
N TYR A 48 14.94 3.39 4.23
CA TYR A 48 15.23 4.68 3.65
C TYR A 48 13.93 5.43 3.40
N THR A 49 13.76 6.58 4.04
CA THR A 49 12.62 7.47 3.83
C THR A 49 13.09 8.72 3.08
N PRO A 50 12.60 8.96 1.85
CA PRO A 50 12.86 10.21 1.14
C PRO A 50 12.43 11.41 1.99
N TYR A 51 13.29 12.43 2.08
CA TYR A 51 13.05 13.62 2.91
C TYR A 51 11.67 14.25 2.70
N ALA A 52 11.23 14.36 1.44
CA ALA A 52 9.92 14.91 1.09
C ALA A 52 8.73 14.18 1.74
N LEU A 53 8.87 12.87 2.01
CA LEU A 53 7.84 12.05 2.66
C LEU A 53 7.92 12.11 4.19
N ASP A 54 9.07 12.50 4.74
CA ASP A 54 9.31 12.57 6.18
C ASP A 54 9.06 13.95 6.79
N VAL A 55 9.23 15.05 6.03
CA VAL A 55 9.09 16.44 6.55
C VAL A 55 7.81 16.66 7.37
N LYS A 56 6.68 16.10 6.95
CA LYS A 56 5.40 16.23 7.67
C LYS A 56 5.17 15.13 8.71
N ARG A 57 5.93 14.02 8.63
CA ARG A 57 5.75 12.83 9.46
C ARG A 57 6.69 12.80 10.65
N GLU A 58 7.84 13.45 10.55
CA GLU A 58 8.86 13.54 11.61
C GLU A 58 9.23 12.17 12.17
N GLY A 59 9.46 11.19 11.28
CA GLY A 59 9.78 9.82 11.64
C GLY A 59 8.61 8.99 12.19
N ARG A 60 7.36 9.47 12.07
CA ARG A 60 6.15 8.79 12.62
C ARG A 60 5.33 8.06 11.56
N GLY A 61 4.45 7.18 12.05
CA GLY A 61 3.56 6.33 11.26
C GLY A 61 4.04 4.87 11.22
N THR A 62 3.46 4.09 10.31
CA THR A 62 3.74 2.64 10.13
C THR A 62 4.48 2.31 8.84
N ILE A 63 4.55 3.25 7.89
CA ILE A 63 5.11 3.03 6.53
C ILE A 63 6.55 3.55 6.41
N PHE A 64 6.82 4.76 6.92
CA PHE A 64 8.07 5.49 6.71
C PHE A 64 8.90 5.70 8.00
N SER A 65 8.50 5.08 9.11
CA SER A 65 9.22 5.09 10.38
C SER A 65 10.16 3.89 10.49
N SER A 66 11.08 3.91 11.46
CA SER A 66 12.04 2.83 11.74
C SER A 66 12.29 2.70 13.25
N GLY A 67 12.99 1.64 13.66
CA GLY A 67 13.25 1.33 15.08
C GLY A 67 12.02 0.93 15.90
N ASP A 68 12.13 1.06 17.23
CA ASP A 68 11.10 0.62 18.19
C ASP A 68 9.73 1.26 17.95
N PHE A 69 9.72 2.54 17.57
CA PHE A 69 8.49 3.27 17.27
C PHE A 69 7.71 2.59 16.13
N TRP A 70 8.39 2.20 15.06
CA TRP A 70 7.78 1.48 13.94
C TRP A 70 7.28 0.10 14.37
N ALA A 71 8.07 -0.62 15.16
CA ALA A 71 7.72 -1.96 15.62
C ALA A 71 6.43 -1.95 16.47
N ASP A 72 6.31 -1.02 17.41
CA ASP A 72 5.14 -0.88 18.27
C ASP A 72 3.90 -0.46 17.48
N HIS A 73 4.01 0.55 16.62
CA HIS A 73 2.91 1.00 15.78
C HIS A 73 2.43 -0.10 14.83
N ARG A 74 3.35 -0.82 14.20
CA ARG A 74 3.01 -1.95 13.30
C ARG A 74 2.29 -3.06 14.08
N ARG A 75 2.78 -3.43 15.26
CA ARG A 75 2.16 -4.45 16.11
C ARG A 75 0.75 -4.05 16.52
N PHE A 76 0.56 -2.80 16.94
CA PHE A 76 -0.75 -2.26 17.27
C PHE A 76 -1.69 -2.29 16.07
N THR A 77 -1.29 -1.73 14.93
CA THR A 77 -2.13 -1.68 13.72
C THR A 77 -2.52 -3.06 13.23
N LEU A 78 -1.58 -4.01 13.15
CA LEU A 78 -1.89 -5.38 12.68
C LEU A 78 -2.85 -6.11 13.63
N ARG A 79 -2.72 -5.92 14.94
CA ARG A 79 -3.65 -6.50 15.92
C ARG A 79 -5.05 -5.93 15.70
N THR A 80 -5.17 -4.61 15.63
CA THR A 80 -6.45 -3.92 15.45
C THR A 80 -7.12 -4.31 14.13
N LEU A 81 -6.39 -4.37 13.01
CA LEU A 81 -6.92 -4.81 11.71
C LEU A 81 -7.37 -6.27 11.75
N ARG A 82 -6.63 -7.16 12.41
CA ARG A 82 -7.01 -8.56 12.57
C ARG A 82 -8.29 -8.70 13.39
N ASP A 83 -8.44 -7.92 14.45
CA ASP A 83 -9.65 -7.92 15.27
C ASP A 83 -10.86 -7.43 14.46
N PHE A 84 -10.70 -6.41 13.60
CA PHE A 84 -11.76 -5.97 12.69
C PHE A 84 -12.12 -6.98 11.60
N ALA A 85 -11.13 -7.65 11.00
CA ALA A 85 -11.33 -8.55 9.88
C ALA A 85 -11.84 -9.94 10.30
N LEU A 86 -11.29 -10.53 11.38
CA LEU A 86 -11.53 -11.94 11.71
C LEU A 86 -12.51 -12.15 12.86
N LYS A 87 -12.67 -11.22 13.80
CA LYS A 87 -13.48 -11.45 15.00
C LYS A 87 -14.92 -10.96 14.89
N ASN A 88 -15.16 -9.89 14.13
CA ASN A 88 -16.41 -9.15 14.22
C ASN A 88 -17.20 -9.05 12.90
N SER A 89 -16.72 -9.63 11.78
CA SER A 89 -17.28 -9.48 10.41
C SER A 89 -17.54 -8.05 9.93
N ILE A 90 -17.17 -7.02 10.71
CA ILE A 90 -17.40 -5.61 10.42
C ILE A 90 -16.74 -5.22 9.10
N MET A 91 -15.51 -5.69 8.83
CA MET A 91 -14.81 -5.31 7.60
C MET A 91 -15.57 -5.78 6.35
N GLU A 92 -16.07 -7.01 6.36
CA GLU A 92 -16.86 -7.57 5.25
C GLU A 92 -18.17 -6.80 5.08
N GLU A 93 -18.92 -6.59 6.16
CA GLU A 93 -20.17 -5.83 6.14
C GLU A 93 -19.95 -4.42 5.58
N ARG A 94 -18.91 -3.71 6.04
CA ARG A 94 -18.58 -2.36 5.56
C ARG A 94 -18.21 -2.34 4.08
N ILE A 95 -17.50 -3.36 3.59
CA ILE A 95 -17.16 -3.50 2.17
C ILE A 95 -18.42 -3.75 1.35
N MET A 96 -19.23 -4.72 1.75
CA MET A 96 -20.45 -5.09 1.01
C MET A 96 -21.46 -3.96 0.95
N ASP A 97 -21.64 -3.24 2.06
CA ASP A 97 -22.45 -2.02 2.11
C ASP A 97 -21.98 -0.95 1.12
N GLU A 98 -20.67 -0.70 1.03
CA GLU A 98 -20.12 0.32 0.12
C GLU A 98 -20.23 -0.12 -1.34
N VAL A 99 -20.03 -1.41 -1.61
CA VAL A 99 -20.27 -1.98 -2.95
C VAL A 99 -21.74 -1.79 -3.32
N GLN A 100 -22.68 -2.24 -2.50
CA GLN A 100 -24.11 -2.11 -2.79
C GLN A 100 -24.52 -0.64 -2.99
N TYR A 101 -24.03 0.26 -2.15
CA TYR A 101 -24.32 1.70 -2.27
C TYR A 101 -23.80 2.30 -3.58
N ASN A 102 -22.56 2.01 -3.96
CA ASN A 102 -21.95 2.58 -5.18
C ASN A 102 -22.53 1.97 -6.46
N PHE A 103 -22.87 0.67 -6.45
CA PHE A 103 -23.53 0.03 -7.60
C PHE A 103 -24.98 0.49 -7.77
N ALA A 104 -25.73 0.72 -6.67
CA ALA A 104 -27.05 1.34 -6.77
C ALA A 104 -26.99 2.75 -7.40
N LYS A 105 -26.01 3.56 -6.98
CA LYS A 105 -25.76 4.89 -7.58
C LYS A 105 -25.37 4.79 -9.07
N LEU A 106 -24.61 3.76 -9.44
CA LEU A 106 -24.25 3.50 -10.82
C LEU A 106 -25.49 3.17 -11.65
N GLU A 107 -26.36 2.28 -11.16
CA GLU A 107 -27.62 1.92 -11.82
C GLU A 107 -28.53 3.14 -12.00
N GLU A 108 -28.63 4.02 -10.99
CA GLU A 108 -29.38 5.28 -11.10
C GLU A 108 -28.83 6.24 -12.18
N SER A 109 -27.53 6.17 -12.44
CA SER A 109 -26.87 7.01 -13.45
C SER A 109 -26.97 6.46 -14.88
N MET A 110 -27.47 5.22 -15.05
CA MET A 110 -27.61 4.60 -16.36
C MET A 110 -28.72 5.22 -17.19
N VAL A 111 -28.44 5.45 -18.48
CA VAL A 111 -29.41 5.88 -19.48
C VAL A 111 -29.56 4.75 -20.49
N HIS A 112 -30.78 4.25 -20.68
CA HIS A 112 -31.08 3.08 -21.52
C HIS A 112 -30.35 1.78 -21.13
N GLY A 113 -30.00 1.62 -19.85
CA GLY A 113 -29.25 0.46 -19.35
C GLY A 113 -27.75 0.54 -19.62
N GLU A 114 -27.26 1.69 -20.09
CA GLU A 114 -25.85 1.94 -20.34
C GLU A 114 -25.36 3.13 -19.49
N ALA A 115 -24.16 3.02 -18.94
CA ALA A 115 -23.46 4.12 -18.30
C ALA A 115 -22.01 4.14 -18.77
N THR A 116 -21.51 5.34 -19.06
CA THR A 116 -20.07 5.56 -19.26
C THR A 116 -19.51 6.10 -17.95
N ILE A 117 -18.57 5.36 -17.36
CA ILE A 117 -17.91 5.76 -16.12
C ILE A 117 -16.39 5.75 -16.26
N ASN A 118 -15.73 6.60 -15.48
CA ASN A 118 -14.32 6.47 -15.21
C ASN A 118 -14.12 5.42 -14.11
N ALA A 119 -13.62 4.24 -14.47
CA ALA A 119 -13.40 3.15 -13.52
C ALA A 119 -12.40 3.53 -12.41
N GLY A 120 -11.39 4.34 -12.71
CA GLY A 120 -10.40 4.79 -11.72
C GLY A 120 -11.05 5.62 -10.62
N GLU A 121 -11.78 6.67 -11.00
CA GLU A 121 -12.50 7.53 -10.05
C GLU A 121 -13.55 6.75 -9.24
N PHE A 122 -14.28 5.84 -9.90
CA PHE A 122 -15.26 4.99 -9.23
C PHE A 122 -14.63 4.13 -8.13
N PHE A 123 -13.54 3.43 -8.44
CA PHE A 123 -12.89 2.57 -7.45
C PHE A 123 -12.12 3.36 -6.39
N ASP A 124 -11.58 4.53 -6.72
CA ASP A 124 -10.90 5.40 -5.74
C ASP A 124 -11.88 5.87 -4.65
N VAL A 125 -13.08 6.31 -5.03
CA VAL A 125 -14.12 6.73 -4.08
C VAL A 125 -14.64 5.55 -3.27
N LEU A 126 -14.84 4.39 -3.90
CA LEU A 126 -15.31 3.17 -3.24
C LEU A 126 -14.30 2.70 -2.19
N ILE A 127 -13.03 2.51 -2.58
CA ILE A 127 -11.96 2.06 -1.68
C ILE A 127 -11.71 3.10 -0.58
N GLY A 128 -11.70 4.38 -0.95
CA GLY A 128 -11.56 5.48 0.01
C GLY A 128 -12.67 5.45 1.07
N SER A 129 -13.92 5.24 0.66
CA SER A 129 -15.07 5.19 1.58
C SER A 129 -15.03 3.99 2.52
N VAL A 130 -14.57 2.83 2.04
CA VAL A 130 -14.35 1.65 2.91
C VAL A 130 -13.33 1.96 4.00
N ILE A 131 -12.17 2.52 3.63
CA ILE A 131 -11.12 2.89 4.58
C ILE A 131 -11.64 3.95 5.56
N ASN A 132 -12.32 4.97 5.06
CA ASN A 132 -12.86 6.07 5.86
C ASN A 132 -13.93 5.58 6.85
N ARG A 133 -14.76 4.60 6.46
CA ARG A 133 -15.72 3.96 7.39
C ARG A 133 -15.03 3.16 8.47
N ILE A 134 -13.89 2.55 8.20
CA ILE A 134 -13.13 1.82 9.23
C ILE A 134 -12.49 2.78 10.23
N ILE A 135 -11.95 3.91 9.77
CA ILE A 135 -11.18 4.83 10.62
C ILE A 135 -12.08 5.86 11.30
N PHE A 136 -13.01 6.46 10.56
CA PHE A 136 -13.83 7.60 10.98
C PHE A 136 -15.32 7.28 11.09
N SER A 137 -15.75 6.07 10.72
CA SER A 137 -17.18 5.68 10.66
C SER A 137 -18.02 6.50 9.66
N GLU A 138 -17.37 7.19 8.72
CA GLU A 138 -18.03 8.01 7.70
C GLU A 138 -17.62 7.56 6.28
N ARG A 139 -18.52 7.72 5.31
CA ARG A 139 -18.24 7.50 3.88
C ARG A 139 -18.01 8.84 3.16
N PHE A 140 -17.35 8.80 2.01
CA PHE A 140 -17.34 9.98 1.14
C PHE A 140 -18.70 10.11 0.46
N THR A 141 -19.24 11.32 0.45
CA THR A 141 -20.59 11.61 -0.08
C THR A 141 -20.56 12.22 -1.48
N LYS A 142 -19.37 12.58 -1.98
CA LYS A 142 -19.15 13.19 -3.30
C LYS A 142 -17.84 12.69 -3.89
#